data_AF-A0A524E0N1-F1
#
_entry.id   AF-A0A524E0N1-F1
#
_cell.length_a   1.000
_cell.length_b   1.000
_cell.length_c   1.000
_cell.angle_alpha   90.00
_cell.angle_beta   90.00
_cell.angle_gamma   90.00
#
_symmetry.space_group_name_H-M   'P 1'
#
loop_
_entity.id
_entity.type
_entity.pdbx_description
1 polymer ?
#
loop_
_entity_poly.entity_id
_entity_poly.type
_entity_poly.pdbx_seq_one_letter_code
_entity_poly.pdbx_strand_id
1 'polypeptide(L)'
;MNEKSTTPRTSAIIDTRIIVINSRRYSLLIQIIGFIILCFCISIWFYHFLIIQNYRRLTHTTYISLIIISIVCLNKFESTFFNSLSILTIFVLVIATVLFIPTTKDLTSLMSGVVLHGIILVIQAFLLLNPKVAISKRYLLWSFLFYLIFVSCFDSYARIHAALKIEGEISELMTAVVIFYMLVLSTMGIYYWKKKFGMLLP
;
A
#
# COMPACT_ATOMS: atom_id res chain seq x y z
N MET A 1 -3.36 55.48 3.98
CA MET A 1 -3.26 54.26 4.83
C MET A 1 -3.85 53.10 4.04
N ASN A 2 -3.00 52.18 3.61
CA ASN A 2 -3.37 50.99 2.85
C ASN A 2 -3.60 49.85 3.84
N GLU A 3 -4.86 49.53 4.15
CA GLU A 3 -5.17 48.28 4.84
C GLU A 3 -5.05 47.13 3.84
N LYS A 4 -3.91 46.45 3.92
CA LYS A 4 -3.72 45.13 3.33
C LYS A 4 -4.79 44.21 3.92
N SER A 5 -5.78 43.88 3.10
CA SER A 5 -6.61 42.68 3.20
C SER A 5 -5.68 41.46 3.36
N THR A 6 -5.51 41.04 4.61
CA THR A 6 -4.94 39.75 4.94
C THR A 6 -6.00 38.70 4.64
N THR A 7 -5.95 38.16 3.42
CA THR A 7 -6.55 36.85 3.11
C THR A 7 -6.23 35.90 4.26
N PRO A 8 -7.21 35.24 4.90
CA PRO A 8 -6.88 34.14 5.77
C PRO A 8 -6.29 33.05 4.87
N ARG A 9 -4.96 32.86 4.96
CA ARG A 9 -4.32 31.64 4.51
C ARG A 9 -4.94 30.51 5.31
N THR A 10 -5.95 29.85 4.75
CA THR A 10 -6.36 28.51 5.15
C THR A 10 -5.27 27.53 4.72
N SER A 11 -4.11 27.62 5.36
CA SER A 11 -3.01 26.67 5.25
C SER A 11 -2.85 25.94 6.57
N ALA A 12 -3.95 25.39 7.09
CA ALA A 12 -3.96 24.68 8.37
C ALA A 12 -4.86 23.43 8.28
N ILE A 13 -4.21 22.33 7.86
CA ILE A 13 -4.58 20.90 8.02
C ILE A 13 -5.90 20.55 7.29
N ILE A 14 -6.14 19.34 6.79
CA ILE A 14 -6.93 18.34 7.50
C ILE A 14 -6.84 17.06 6.65
N ASP A 15 -6.14 16.04 7.16
CA ASP A 15 -6.42 14.67 6.76
C ASP A 15 -7.93 14.47 6.96
N THR A 16 -8.67 14.38 5.85
CA THR A 16 -10.13 14.46 5.91
C THR A 16 -10.63 13.14 6.45
N ARG A 17 -10.90 13.09 7.75
CA ARG A 17 -11.46 11.90 8.38
C ARG A 17 -12.92 11.76 8.00
N ILE A 18 -13.23 10.74 7.21
CA ILE A 18 -14.60 10.42 6.81
C ILE A 18 -15.03 9.15 7.52
N ILE A 19 -16.18 9.19 8.19
CA ILE A 19 -16.71 8.04 8.91
C ILE A 19 -17.13 6.97 7.90
N VAL A 20 -16.35 5.88 7.82
CA VAL A 20 -16.62 4.75 6.92
C VAL A 20 -17.50 3.69 7.59
N ILE A 21 -17.25 3.42 8.88
CA ILE A 21 -17.92 2.37 9.66
C ILE A 21 -18.61 2.99 10.87
N ASN A 22 -19.94 2.89 10.89
CA ASN A 22 -20.75 3.45 11.98
C ASN A 22 -21.12 2.40 13.04
N SER A 23 -21.03 1.10 12.71
CA SER A 23 -21.39 0.03 13.66
C SER A 23 -20.24 -0.30 14.60
N ARG A 24 -20.51 -0.25 15.91
CA ARG A 24 -19.53 -0.53 16.97
C ARG A 24 -18.89 -1.92 16.86
N ARG A 25 -19.68 -2.95 16.51
CA ARG A 25 -19.18 -4.33 16.39
C ARG A 25 -18.19 -4.48 15.23
N TYR A 26 -18.55 -3.96 14.06
CA TYR A 26 -17.68 -4.01 12.88
C TYR A 26 -16.43 -3.15 13.05
N SER A 27 -16.56 -1.98 13.67
CA SER A 27 -15.44 -1.12 14.03
C SER A 27 -14.43 -1.87 14.90
N LEU A 28 -14.90 -2.52 15.97
CA LEU A 28 -14.06 -3.25 16.89
C LEU A 28 -13.38 -4.46 16.22
N LEU A 29 -14.11 -5.20 15.39
CA LEU A 29 -13.54 -6.32 14.62
C LEU A 29 -12.38 -5.87 13.72
N ILE A 30 -12.57 -4.79 12.97
CA ILE A 30 -11.56 -4.28 12.04
C ILE A 30 -10.34 -3.74 12.77
N GLN A 31 -10.54 -3.10 13.93
CA GLN A 31 -9.44 -2.67 14.78
C GLN A 31 -8.67 -3.85 15.37
N ILE A 32 -9.33 -4.93 15.79
CA ILE A 32 -8.66 -6.17 16.22
C ILE A 32 -7.81 -6.74 15.09
N ILE A 33 -8.35 -6.84 13.86
CA ILE A 33 -7.59 -7.31 12.70
C ILE A 33 -6.36 -6.43 12.48
N GLY A 34 -6.54 -5.10 12.49
CA GLY A 34 -5.44 -4.15 12.36
C GLY A 34 -4.37 -4.34 13.44
N PHE A 35 -4.79 -4.54 14.69
CA PHE A 35 -3.89 -4.77 15.81
C PHE A 35 -3.11 -6.08 15.69
N ILE A 36 -3.78 -7.19 15.30
CA ILE A 36 -3.13 -8.48 15.08
C ILE A 36 -2.05 -8.37 13.99
N ILE A 37 -2.37 -7.71 12.86
CA ILE A 37 -1.39 -7.47 11.79
C ILE A 37 -0.22 -6.61 12.30
N LEU A 38 -0.50 -5.58 13.11
CA LEU A 38 0.55 -4.72 13.67
C LEU A 38 1.49 -5.51 14.57
N CYS A 39 0.94 -6.27 15.52
CA CYS A 39 1.70 -7.11 16.43
C CYS A 39 2.54 -8.12 15.66
N PHE A 40 1.99 -8.75 14.63
CA PHE A 40 2.74 -9.64 13.75
C PHE A 40 3.91 -8.92 13.06
N CYS A 41 3.69 -7.72 12.52
CA CYS A 41 4.75 -6.92 11.90
C CYS A 41 5.83 -6.49 12.90
N ILE A 42 5.44 -6.09 14.11
CA ILE A 42 6.37 -5.73 15.20
C ILE A 42 7.20 -6.95 15.61
N SER A 43 6.58 -8.13 15.77
CA SER A 43 7.30 -9.37 16.09
C SER A 43 8.33 -9.73 15.01
N ILE A 44 7.96 -9.63 13.73
CA ILE A 44 8.89 -9.82 12.60
C ILE A 44 10.03 -8.79 12.68
N TRP A 45 9.70 -7.53 13.01
CA TRP A 45 10.70 -6.48 13.17
C TRP A 45 11.72 -6.84 14.24
N PHE A 46 11.26 -7.13 15.46
CA PHE A 46 12.14 -7.49 16.57
C PHE A 46 13.01 -8.70 16.25
N TYR A 47 12.43 -9.74 15.66
CA TYR A 47 13.15 -10.96 15.29
C TYR A 47 14.23 -10.68 14.23
N HIS A 48 13.90 -9.97 13.15
CA HIS A 48 14.86 -9.71 12.08
C HIS A 48 15.86 -8.60 12.42
N PHE A 49 15.49 -7.64 13.26
CA PHE A 49 16.35 -6.51 13.62
C PHE A 49 17.33 -6.87 14.75
N LEU A 50 16.86 -7.51 15.83
CA LEU A 50 17.69 -7.81 16.99
C LEU A 50 18.33 -9.20 16.94
N ILE A 51 17.61 -10.22 16.47
CA ILE A 51 18.08 -11.62 16.56
C ILE A 51 18.84 -12.02 15.31
N ILE A 52 18.19 -11.98 14.13
CA ILE A 52 18.82 -12.43 12.88
C ILE A 52 19.74 -11.35 12.28
N GLN A 53 19.48 -10.07 12.56
CA GLN A 53 20.17 -8.93 11.94
C GLN A 53 20.08 -8.94 10.39
N ASN A 54 18.98 -9.49 9.86
CA ASN A 54 18.68 -9.49 8.43
C ASN A 54 17.63 -8.42 8.14
N TYR A 55 18.12 -7.19 7.94
CA TYR A 55 17.29 -6.01 7.65
C TYR A 55 16.59 -6.08 6.29
N ARG A 56 17.04 -6.97 5.38
CA ARG A 56 16.48 -7.11 4.03
C ARG A 56 14.98 -7.42 4.05
N ARG A 57 14.53 -8.20 5.05
CA ARG A 57 13.11 -8.56 5.15
C ARG A 57 12.22 -7.40 5.58
N LEU A 58 12.77 -6.43 6.31
CA LEU A 58 12.05 -5.27 6.84
C LEU A 58 11.84 -4.18 5.78
N THR A 59 12.57 -4.25 4.67
CA THR A 59 12.43 -3.32 3.54
C THR A 59 11.60 -3.90 2.39
N HIS A 60 10.89 -5.02 2.58
CA HIS A 60 9.98 -5.53 1.55
C HIS A 60 8.73 -4.66 1.45
N THR A 61 8.30 -4.40 0.21
CA THR A 61 7.05 -3.70 -0.09
C THR A 61 5.84 -4.39 0.53
N THR A 62 5.85 -5.73 0.62
CA THR A 62 4.83 -6.53 1.32
C THR A 62 4.77 -6.19 2.81
N TYR A 63 5.92 -6.08 3.48
CA TYR A 63 6.00 -5.75 4.91
C TYR A 63 5.49 -4.33 5.18
N ILE A 64 5.89 -3.36 4.36
CA ILE A 64 5.40 -1.98 4.47
C ILE A 64 3.91 -1.89 4.17
N SER A 65 3.43 -2.61 3.16
CA SER A 65 1.99 -2.65 2.83
C SER A 65 1.17 -3.22 3.98
N LEU A 66 1.66 -4.24 4.69
CA LEU A 66 1.01 -4.78 5.89
C LEU A 66 0.96 -3.76 7.03
N ILE A 67 2.04 -3.00 7.27
CA ILE A 67 2.04 -1.92 8.27
C ILE A 67 1.00 -0.86 7.90
N ILE A 68 0.98 -0.41 6.64
CA ILE A 68 0.03 0.61 6.20
C ILE A 68 -1.40 0.09 6.30
N ILE A 69 -1.67 -1.14 5.87
CA ILE A 69 -2.98 -1.78 6.00
C ILE A 69 -3.41 -1.88 7.47
N SER A 70 -2.50 -2.26 8.36
CA SER A 70 -2.76 -2.30 9.79
C SER A 70 -3.19 -0.92 10.31
N ILE A 71 -2.47 0.13 9.97
CA ILE A 71 -2.80 1.52 10.36
C ILE A 71 -4.15 1.95 9.77
N VAL A 72 -4.42 1.59 8.52
CA VAL A 72 -5.70 1.85 7.84
C VAL A 72 -6.86 1.18 8.58
N CYS A 73 -6.72 -0.09 8.98
CA CYS A 73 -7.71 -0.82 9.76
C CYS A 73 -7.89 -0.24 11.17
N LEU A 74 -6.81 0.11 11.86
CA LEU A 74 -6.88 0.73 13.20
C LEU A 74 -7.61 2.08 13.17
N ASN A 75 -7.42 2.85 12.10
CA ASN A 75 -8.14 4.09 11.83
C ASN A 75 -9.52 3.87 11.18
N LYS A 76 -10.00 2.63 11.06
CA LYS A 76 -11.33 2.29 10.51
C LYS A 76 -11.57 2.87 9.11
N PHE A 77 -10.51 2.96 8.30
CA PHE A 77 -10.52 3.53 6.96
C PHE A 77 -10.85 5.03 6.90
N GLU A 78 -10.75 5.76 8.02
CA GLU A 78 -11.14 7.17 8.07
C GLU A 78 -10.09 8.10 7.43
N SER A 79 -8.81 7.74 7.47
CA SER A 79 -7.73 8.58 6.94
C SER A 79 -7.60 8.47 5.43
N THR A 80 -7.90 9.56 4.74
CA THR A 80 -7.74 9.67 3.28
C THR A 80 -6.31 9.50 2.82
N PHE A 81 -5.33 9.92 3.63
CA PHE A 81 -3.91 9.73 3.34
C PHE A 81 -3.54 8.25 3.35
N PHE A 82 -3.81 7.56 4.46
CA PHE A 82 -3.45 6.14 4.58
C PHE A 82 -4.24 5.26 3.62
N ASN A 83 -5.50 5.59 3.34
CA ASN A 83 -6.28 4.91 2.30
C ASN A 83 -5.59 5.04 0.94
N SER A 84 -5.25 6.27 0.52
CA SER A 84 -4.57 6.53 -0.76
C SER A 84 -3.24 5.80 -0.87
N LEU A 85 -2.48 5.76 0.24
CA LEU A 85 -1.21 5.06 0.31
C LEU A 85 -1.39 3.55 0.18
N SER A 86 -2.34 2.97 0.93
CA SER A 86 -2.55 1.52 0.95
C SER A 86 -2.97 0.93 -0.40
N ILE A 87 -3.74 1.66 -1.21
CA ILE A 87 -4.31 1.12 -2.45
C ILE A 87 -3.39 1.26 -3.67
N LEU A 88 -2.32 2.06 -3.58
CA LEU A 88 -1.51 2.39 -4.75
C LEU A 88 -0.83 1.16 -5.37
N THR A 89 -0.43 0.19 -4.56
CA THR A 89 0.28 -1.00 -5.03
C THR A 89 -0.63 -2.08 -5.59
N ILE A 90 -1.93 -1.83 -5.72
CA ILE A 90 -2.91 -2.87 -6.05
C ILE A 90 -2.60 -3.61 -7.34
N PHE A 91 -2.30 -2.94 -8.47
CA PHE A 91 -2.00 -3.66 -9.72
C PHE A 91 -0.61 -4.28 -9.74
N VAL A 92 0.36 -3.71 -9.00
CA VAL A 92 1.66 -4.35 -8.81
C VAL A 92 1.47 -5.69 -8.09
N LEU A 93 0.62 -5.72 -7.07
CA LEU A 93 0.31 -6.92 -6.30
C LEU A 93 -0.53 -7.93 -7.09
N VAL A 94 -1.49 -7.50 -7.93
CA VAL A 94 -2.20 -8.40 -8.85
C VAL A 94 -1.20 -9.16 -9.72
N ILE A 95 -0.30 -8.44 -10.40
CA ILE A 95 0.69 -9.09 -11.28
C ILE A 95 1.62 -9.99 -10.47
N ALA A 96 2.14 -9.50 -9.33
CA ALA A 96 2.99 -10.31 -8.48
C ALA A 96 2.29 -11.62 -8.08
N THR A 97 1.08 -11.56 -7.53
CA THR A 97 0.33 -12.75 -7.11
C THR A 97 0.12 -13.72 -8.28
N VAL A 98 -0.30 -13.23 -9.45
CA VAL A 98 -0.52 -14.08 -10.64
C VAL A 98 0.78 -14.74 -11.12
N LEU A 99 1.89 -14.01 -11.13
CA LEU A 99 3.20 -14.54 -11.52
C LEU A 99 3.80 -15.50 -10.48
N PHE A 100 3.46 -15.36 -9.19
CA PHE A 100 3.95 -16.25 -8.13
C PHE A 100 3.24 -17.60 -8.10
N ILE A 101 1.98 -17.70 -8.56
CA ILE A 101 1.23 -18.96 -8.60
C ILE A 101 2.01 -20.08 -9.33
N PRO A 102 2.46 -19.91 -10.58
CA PRO A 102 3.14 -20.98 -11.31
C PRO A 102 4.57 -21.28 -10.80
N THR A 103 5.20 -20.36 -10.04
CA THR A 103 6.59 -20.52 -9.58
C THR A 103 6.69 -21.12 -8.17
N THR A 104 5.55 -21.32 -7.50
CA THR A 104 5.47 -21.88 -6.16
C THR A 104 5.76 -23.38 -6.18
N LYS A 105 6.77 -23.82 -5.43
CA LYS A 105 7.24 -25.24 -5.41
C LYS A 105 7.08 -25.91 -4.05
N ASP A 106 6.74 -25.15 -3.01
CA ASP A 106 6.71 -25.62 -1.62
C ASP A 106 5.67 -24.82 -0.81
N LEU A 107 5.25 -25.40 0.32
CA LEU A 107 4.21 -24.79 1.16
C LEU A 107 4.63 -23.42 1.71
N THR A 108 5.92 -23.22 1.99
CA THR A 108 6.43 -21.96 2.53
C THR A 108 6.37 -20.84 1.48
N SER A 109 6.79 -21.11 0.24
CA SER A 109 6.65 -20.15 -0.88
C SER A 109 5.17 -19.87 -1.22
N LEU A 110 4.28 -20.86 -1.08
CA LEU A 110 2.84 -20.65 -1.27
C LEU A 110 2.27 -19.67 -0.24
N MET A 111 2.61 -19.89 1.03
CA MET A 111 2.08 -19.11 2.15
C MET A 111 2.63 -17.68 2.16
N SER A 112 3.95 -17.54 2.00
CA SER A 112 4.61 -16.23 2.06
C SER A 112 4.47 -15.42 0.76
N GLY A 113 4.34 -16.09 -0.39
CA GLY A 113 4.09 -15.50 -1.69
C GLY A 113 2.59 -15.34 -1.94
N VAL A 114 1.98 -16.35 -2.55
CA VAL A 114 0.63 -16.27 -3.12
C VAL A 114 -0.43 -15.86 -2.09
N VAL A 115 -0.49 -16.53 -0.94
CA VAL A 115 -1.55 -16.29 0.04
C VAL A 115 -1.41 -14.94 0.74
N LEU A 116 -0.21 -14.59 1.18
CA LEU A 116 0.02 -13.30 1.83
C LEU A 116 -0.28 -12.13 0.87
N HIS A 117 0.21 -12.19 -0.37
CA HIS A 117 -0.06 -11.14 -1.36
C HIS A 117 -1.53 -11.12 -1.76
N GLY A 118 -2.19 -12.28 -1.84
CA GLY A 118 -3.63 -12.40 -2.06
C GLY A 118 -4.47 -11.74 -0.97
N ILE A 119 -4.12 -11.94 0.31
CA ILE A 119 -4.82 -11.28 1.43
C ILE A 119 -4.66 -9.76 1.35
N ILE A 120 -3.44 -9.28 1.11
CA ILE A 120 -3.17 -7.84 0.92
C ILE A 120 -4.01 -7.29 -0.24
N LEU A 121 -4.02 -8.00 -1.37
CA LEU A 121 -4.79 -7.64 -2.56
C LEU A 121 -6.28 -7.57 -2.27
N VAL A 122 -6.85 -8.53 -1.54
CA VAL A 122 -8.27 -8.53 -1.15
C VAL A 122 -8.60 -7.29 -0.30
N ILE A 123 -7.74 -6.94 0.66
CA ILE A 123 -7.95 -5.74 1.49
C ILE A 123 -7.85 -4.47 0.65
N GLN A 124 -6.85 -4.35 -0.23
CA GLN A 124 -6.71 -3.19 -1.11
C GLN A 124 -7.87 -3.07 -2.10
N ALA A 125 -8.33 -4.18 -2.65
CA ALA A 125 -9.51 -4.23 -3.52
C ALA A 125 -10.76 -3.78 -2.77
N PHE A 126 -10.95 -4.22 -1.52
CA PHE A 126 -12.03 -3.73 -0.66
C PHE A 126 -11.96 -2.21 -0.50
N LEU A 127 -10.80 -1.62 -0.23
CA LEU A 127 -10.64 -0.17 -0.07
C LEU A 127 -10.92 0.59 -1.38
N LEU A 128 -10.50 0.04 -2.51
CA LEU A 128 -10.74 0.63 -3.82
C LEU A 128 -12.23 0.59 -4.20
N LEU A 129 -12.87 -0.56 -4.00
CA LEU A 129 -14.25 -0.80 -4.43
C LEU A 129 -15.28 -0.22 -3.47
N ASN A 130 -14.96 -0.06 -2.18
CA ASN A 130 -15.91 0.43 -1.20
C ASN A 130 -16.23 1.93 -1.43
N PRO A 131 -17.51 2.29 -1.67
CA PRO A 131 -17.93 3.65 -1.98
C PRO A 131 -17.78 4.64 -0.81
N LYS A 132 -17.61 4.13 0.42
CA LYS A 132 -17.47 4.97 1.63
C LYS A 132 -16.01 5.33 1.94
N VAL A 133 -15.06 4.62 1.34
CA VAL A 133 -13.63 4.85 1.56
C VAL A 133 -13.16 5.95 0.61
N ALA A 134 -13.01 7.14 1.16
CA ALA A 134 -12.54 8.30 0.43
C ALA A 134 -11.02 8.30 0.26
N ILE A 135 -10.58 8.91 -0.85
CA ILE A 135 -9.17 9.14 -1.16
C ILE A 135 -8.99 10.58 -1.66
N SER A 136 -7.76 11.10 -1.58
CA SER A 136 -7.42 12.44 -2.09
C SER A 136 -6.53 12.34 -3.31
N LYS A 137 -6.77 13.22 -4.30
CA LYS A 137 -5.90 13.36 -5.49
C LYS A 137 -4.47 13.70 -5.07
N ARG A 138 -4.34 14.67 -4.17
CA ARG A 138 -3.05 15.05 -3.62
C ARG A 138 -2.39 13.82 -3.01
N TYR A 139 -3.03 13.16 -2.05
CA TYR A 139 -2.40 12.02 -1.38
C TYR A 139 -2.07 10.86 -2.31
N LEU A 140 -2.86 10.61 -3.35
CA LEU A 140 -2.54 9.61 -4.37
C LEU A 140 -1.21 9.92 -5.09
N LEU A 141 -0.93 11.19 -5.40
CA LEU A 141 0.36 11.62 -5.96
C LEU A 141 1.50 11.47 -4.95
N TRP A 142 1.26 11.83 -3.69
CA TRP A 142 2.26 11.62 -2.61
C TRP A 142 2.57 10.13 -2.42
N SER A 143 1.55 9.27 -2.49
CA SER A 143 1.71 7.83 -2.47
C SER A 143 2.54 7.37 -3.67
N PHE A 144 2.24 7.86 -4.87
CA PHE A 144 3.03 7.55 -6.07
C PHE A 144 4.52 7.88 -5.87
N LEU A 145 4.84 9.08 -5.40
CA LEU A 145 6.21 9.48 -5.11
C LEU A 145 6.86 8.62 -4.01
N PHE A 146 6.12 8.32 -2.95
CA PHE A 146 6.60 7.47 -1.85
C PHE A 146 6.99 6.08 -2.37
N TYR A 147 6.12 5.42 -3.13
CA TYR A 147 6.42 4.10 -3.68
C TYR A 147 7.49 4.17 -4.77
N LEU A 148 7.57 5.24 -5.55
CA LEU A 148 8.65 5.41 -6.51
C LEU A 148 9.99 5.47 -5.80
N ILE A 149 10.15 6.29 -4.75
CA ILE A 149 11.38 6.36 -3.96
C ILE A 149 11.69 5.00 -3.34
N PHE A 150 10.68 4.33 -2.78
CA PHE A 150 10.87 3.08 -2.07
C PHE A 150 11.22 1.90 -2.99
N VAL A 151 10.57 1.80 -4.14
CA VAL A 151 10.83 0.76 -5.16
C VAL A 151 12.12 1.06 -5.92
N SER A 152 12.48 2.33 -6.13
CA SER A 152 13.73 2.74 -6.82
C SER A 152 15.01 2.37 -6.07
N CYS A 153 14.91 1.90 -4.83
CA CYS A 153 16.05 1.30 -4.16
C CYS A 153 16.43 0.01 -4.91
N PHE A 154 17.55 0.03 -5.64
CA PHE A 154 18.05 -0.99 -6.56
C PHE A 154 17.92 -2.44 -6.04
N ASP A 155 18.07 -2.60 -4.73
CA ASP A 155 17.92 -3.84 -3.98
C ASP A 155 16.51 -4.48 -4.12
N SER A 156 15.48 -3.70 -4.45
CA SER A 156 14.11 -4.18 -4.75
C SER A 156 14.00 -4.92 -6.08
N TYR A 157 14.80 -4.58 -7.10
CA TYR A 157 14.69 -5.19 -8.42
C TYR A 157 15.43 -6.53 -8.50
N ALA A 158 16.66 -6.58 -7.98
CA ALA A 158 17.40 -7.83 -7.77
C ALA A 158 16.57 -8.87 -6.99
N ARG A 159 15.74 -8.42 -6.04
CA ARG A 159 14.83 -9.27 -5.26
C ARG A 159 13.70 -9.87 -6.08
N ILE A 160 13.10 -9.09 -6.97
CA ILE A 160 12.03 -9.58 -7.85
C ILE A 160 12.61 -10.62 -8.81
N HIS A 161 13.84 -10.40 -9.30
CA HIS A 161 14.53 -11.37 -10.13
C HIS A 161 14.82 -12.67 -9.40
N ALA A 162 15.40 -12.59 -8.20
CA ALA A 162 15.66 -13.76 -7.36
C ALA A 162 14.39 -14.55 -7.02
N ALA A 163 13.29 -13.84 -6.74
CA ALA A 163 12.01 -14.46 -6.37
C ALA A 163 11.32 -15.12 -7.57
N LEU A 164 11.43 -14.53 -8.77
CA LEU A 164 10.87 -15.08 -10.00
C LEU A 164 11.82 -16.08 -10.70
N LYS A 165 13.05 -16.25 -10.20
CA LYS A 165 14.12 -17.08 -10.81
C LYS A 165 14.45 -16.70 -12.26
N ILE A 166 14.35 -15.41 -12.56
CA ILE A 166 14.62 -14.81 -13.89
C ILE A 166 15.97 -14.07 -13.90
N GLU A 167 16.85 -14.36 -12.93
CA GLU A 167 18.17 -13.74 -12.84
C GLU A 167 18.93 -13.95 -14.16
N GLY A 168 19.19 -12.85 -14.88
CA GLY A 168 19.87 -12.84 -16.17
C GLY A 168 18.97 -12.88 -17.41
N GLU A 169 17.68 -13.20 -17.29
CA GLU A 169 16.73 -13.21 -18.43
C GLU A 169 16.09 -11.84 -18.68
N ILE A 170 15.83 -11.10 -17.60
CA ILE A 170 15.25 -9.75 -17.63
C ILE A 170 16.24 -8.82 -16.95
N SER A 171 16.45 -7.61 -17.49
CA SER A 171 17.34 -6.63 -16.84
C SER A 171 16.63 -5.92 -15.68
N GLU A 172 17.38 -5.55 -14.64
CA GLU A 172 16.82 -4.82 -13.49
C GLU A 172 16.21 -3.48 -13.93
N LEU A 173 16.81 -2.85 -14.94
CA LEU A 173 16.28 -1.66 -15.60
C LEU A 173 14.89 -1.92 -16.20
N MET A 174 14.71 -3.04 -16.91
CA MET A 174 13.41 -3.39 -17.48
C MET A 174 12.37 -3.62 -16.39
N THR A 175 12.72 -4.29 -15.30
CA THR A 175 11.82 -4.48 -14.15
C THR A 175 11.45 -3.15 -13.47
N ALA A 176 12.40 -2.23 -13.33
CA ALA A 176 12.15 -0.89 -12.82
C ALA A 176 11.15 -0.11 -13.69
N VAL A 177 11.34 -0.16 -15.01
CA VAL A 177 10.45 0.47 -15.99
C VAL A 177 9.04 -0.13 -15.92
N VAL A 178 8.93 -1.46 -15.85
CA VAL A 178 7.63 -2.14 -15.71
C VAL A 178 6.92 -1.69 -14.43
N ILE A 179 7.61 -1.66 -13.29
CA ILE A 179 6.99 -1.26 -12.02
C ILE A 179 6.58 0.21 -12.05
N PHE A 180 7.39 1.09 -12.64
CA PHE A 180 7.03 2.48 -12.85
C PHE A 180 5.71 2.60 -13.64
N TYR A 181 5.60 1.94 -14.79
CA TYR A 181 4.36 1.95 -15.58
C TYR A 181 3.19 1.35 -14.81
N MET A 182 3.40 0.29 -14.02
CA MET A 182 2.35 -0.31 -13.20
C MET A 182 1.86 0.63 -12.09
N LEU A 183 2.75 1.42 -11.48
CA LEU A 183 2.38 2.45 -10.51
C LEU A 183 1.61 3.60 -11.18
N VAL A 184 2.01 4.01 -12.39
CA VAL A 184 1.27 5.01 -13.19
C VAL A 184 -0.14 4.49 -13.51
N LEU A 185 -0.26 3.26 -14.02
CA LEU A 185 -1.55 2.63 -14.33
C LEU A 185 -2.42 2.47 -13.08
N SER A 186 -1.82 2.13 -11.94
CA SER A 186 -2.52 2.07 -10.65
C SER A 186 -3.06 3.44 -10.27
N THR A 187 -2.23 4.46 -10.33
CA THR A 187 -2.61 5.84 -10.05
C THR A 187 -3.77 6.30 -10.93
N MET A 188 -3.66 6.10 -12.25
CA MET A 188 -4.69 6.46 -13.22
C MET A 188 -5.98 5.68 -12.98
N GLY A 189 -5.90 4.35 -12.85
CA GLY A 189 -7.06 3.48 -12.63
C GLY A 189 -7.81 3.84 -11.36
N ILE A 190 -7.09 4.04 -10.25
CA ILE A 190 -7.65 4.49 -8.97
C ILE A 190 -8.31 5.86 -9.11
N TYR A 191 -7.63 6.82 -9.75
CA TYR A 191 -8.15 8.16 -9.99
C TYR A 191 -9.48 8.10 -10.76
N TYR A 192 -9.52 7.43 -11.90
CA TYR A 192 -10.72 7.36 -12.74
C TYR A 192 -11.86 6.63 -12.03
N TRP A 193 -11.55 5.50 -11.37
CA TRP A 193 -12.53 4.73 -10.62
C TRP A 193 -13.16 5.58 -9.50
N LYS A 194 -12.35 6.13 -8.61
CA LYS A 194 -12.86 6.90 -7.46
C LYS A 194 -13.50 8.22 -7.88
N LYS A 195 -13.05 8.85 -8.98
CA LYS A 195 -13.70 10.03 -9.56
C LYS A 195 -15.10 9.70 -10.07
N LYS A 196 -15.29 8.56 -10.76
CA LYS A 196 -16.60 8.13 -11.28
C LYS A 196 -17.67 8.02 -10.18
N PHE A 197 -17.27 7.64 -8.97
CA PHE A 197 -18.17 7.47 -7.82
C PHE A 197 -18.19 8.68 -6.86
N GLY A 198 -17.57 9.81 -7.21
CA GLY A 198 -17.59 11.02 -6.37
C GLY A 198 -16.82 10.91 -5.05
N MET A 199 -15.93 9.91 -4.91
CA MET A 199 -15.17 9.64 -3.67
C MET A 199 -13.77 10.26 -3.63
N LEU A 200 -13.46 11.10 -4.62
CA LEU A 200 -12.14 11.63 -4.85
C LEU A 200 -12.09 13.08 -4.36
N LEU A 201 -11.55 13.25 -3.17
CA LEU A 201 -11.32 14.55 -2.56
C LEU A 201 -10.19 15.29 -3.31
N PRO A 202 -10.18 16.64 -3.27
CA PRO A 202 -9.08 17.43 -3.79
C PRO A 202 -7.71 17.05 -3.21
#